data_AF-A0A3D1AXN6-F1
#
_entry.id   AF-A0A3D1AXN6-F1
#
_cell.length_a   1.000
_cell.length_b   1.000
_cell.length_c   1.000
_cell.angle_alpha   90.00
_cell.angle_beta   90.00
_cell.angle_gamma   90.00
#
_symmetry.space_group_name_H-M   'P 1'
#
loop_
_entity.id
_entity.type
_entity.pdbx_description
1 polymer ?
#
loop_
_entity_poly.entity_id
_entity_poly.type
_entity_poly.pdbx_seq_one_letter_code
_entity_poly.pdbx_strand_id
1 'polypeptide(L)'
;MLTFKQFLNELAQQDIVISREEIEEMRSRFGDKVLQMGHLNEEGSMNVPVDCLIEAARSLGAHTFSEAAETINNEHMVSMLQSGEALVEQVGEARERKLRQMIRSFQREGGTEASHHQWKQIEKEVFGVEYKD
;
A
#
# COMPACT_ATOMS: atom_id res chain seq x y z
N MET A 1 25.10 -11.46 -4.53
CA MET A 1 25.17 -10.37 -3.54
C MET A 1 24.43 -9.19 -4.15
N LEU A 2 23.30 -8.79 -3.55
CA LEU A 2 22.49 -7.70 -4.09
C LEU A 2 23.20 -6.37 -3.84
N THR A 3 23.14 -5.46 -4.81
CA THR A 3 23.55 -4.08 -4.56
C THR A 3 22.56 -3.44 -3.57
N PHE A 4 23.01 -2.46 -2.79
CA PHE A 4 22.14 -1.74 -1.84
C PHE A 4 20.87 -1.19 -2.49
N LYS A 5 20.95 -0.73 -3.74
CA LYS A 5 19.78 -0.28 -4.53
C LYS A 5 18.83 -1.43 -4.87
N GLN A 6 19.34 -2.60 -5.24
CA GLN A 6 18.51 -3.79 -5.52
C GLN A 6 17.86 -4.32 -4.24
N PHE A 7 18.60 -4.33 -3.12
CA PHE A 7 18.06 -4.71 -1.81
C PHE A 7 16.93 -3.78 -1.36
N LEU A 8 17.10 -2.46 -1.54
CA LEU A 8 16.03 -1.50 -1.24
C LEU A 8 14.82 -1.65 -2.17
N ASN A 9 15.04 -1.97 -3.45
CA ASN A 9 13.94 -2.24 -4.38
C ASN A 9 13.20 -3.55 -4.05
N GLU A 10 13.89 -4.58 -3.60
CA GLU A 10 13.26 -5.83 -3.16
C GLU A 10 12.45 -5.62 -1.88
N LEU A 11 12.97 -4.87 -0.91
CA LEU A 11 12.20 -4.51 0.30
C LEU A 11 10.98 -3.65 -0.03
N ALA A 12 11.09 -2.74 -1.00
CA ALA A 12 9.98 -1.91 -1.47
C ALA A 12 8.88 -2.71 -2.21
N GLN A 13 9.22 -3.90 -2.72
CA GLN A 13 8.26 -4.81 -3.37
C GLN A 13 7.64 -5.83 -2.41
N GLN A 14 7.95 -5.76 -1.11
CA GLN A 14 7.33 -6.61 -0.12
C GLN A 14 6.00 -6.03 0.33
N ASP A 15 5.05 -6.93 0.57
CA ASP A 15 3.76 -6.60 1.17
C ASP A 15 3.79 -6.92 2.67
N ILE A 16 3.17 -6.06 3.46
CA ILE A 16 2.80 -6.36 4.84
C ILE A 16 1.40 -6.96 4.82
N VAL A 17 1.22 -8.09 5.50
CA VAL A 17 -0.08 -8.73 5.66
C VAL A 17 -0.73 -8.20 6.93
N ILE A 18 -1.88 -7.55 6.79
CA ILE A 18 -2.75 -7.12 7.89
C ILE A 18 -3.84 -8.18 8.08
N SER A 19 -4.06 -8.61 9.33
CA SER A 19 -5.05 -9.64 9.64
C SER A 19 -6.48 -9.16 9.34
N ARG A 20 -7.40 -10.12 9.19
CA ARG A 20 -8.81 -9.80 8.95
C ARG A 20 -9.40 -9.00 10.10
N GLU A 21 -9.08 -9.39 11.33
CA GLU A 21 -9.58 -8.77 12.56
C GLU A 21 -9.16 -7.28 12.61
N GLU A 22 -7.90 -6.99 12.31
CA GLU A 22 -7.37 -5.62 12.24
C GLU A 22 -8.03 -4.83 11.11
N ILE A 23 -8.27 -5.43 9.94
CA ILE A 23 -8.98 -4.76 8.83
C ILE A 23 -10.43 -4.43 9.20
N GLU A 24 -11.14 -5.34 9.88
CA GLU A 24 -12.51 -5.09 10.35
C GLU A 24 -12.54 -3.97 11.40
N GLU A 25 -11.58 -3.95 12.33
CA GLU A 25 -11.43 -2.89 13.33
C GLU A 25 -11.14 -1.53 12.66
N MET A 26 -10.19 -1.50 11.72
CA MET A 26 -9.85 -0.31 10.97
C MET A 26 -11.03 0.19 10.12
N ARG A 27 -11.80 -0.70 9.48
CA ARG A 27 -13.00 -0.31 8.72
C ARG A 27 -14.10 0.24 9.60
N SER A 28 -14.28 -0.30 10.80
CA SER A 28 -15.22 0.24 11.79
C SER A 28 -14.86 1.67 12.19
N ARG A 29 -13.57 1.98 12.28
CA ARG A 29 -13.06 3.30 12.70
C ARG A 29 -12.94 4.32 11.56
N PHE A 30 -12.42 3.91 10.41
CA PHE A 30 -12.04 4.80 9.32
C PHE A 30 -12.89 4.62 8.06
N GLY A 31 -13.82 3.65 8.04
CA GLY A 31 -14.68 3.36 6.91
C GLY A 31 -13.99 2.60 5.78
N ASP A 32 -14.66 2.53 4.62
CA ASP A 32 -14.23 1.69 3.50
C ASP A 32 -12.95 2.15 2.78
N LYS A 33 -12.42 3.34 3.10
CA LYS A 33 -11.13 3.80 2.56
C LYS A 33 -9.94 2.92 2.98
N VAL A 34 -10.08 2.15 4.06
CA VAL A 34 -9.09 1.13 4.44
C VAL A 34 -8.87 0.14 3.29
N LEU A 35 -9.90 -0.15 2.48
CA LEU A 35 -9.78 -1.03 1.32
C LEU A 35 -8.91 -0.47 0.19
N GLN A 36 -8.56 0.82 0.24
CA GLN A 36 -7.68 1.46 -0.74
C GLN A 36 -6.20 1.25 -0.41
N MET A 37 -5.87 0.88 0.84
CA MET A 37 -4.50 0.74 1.32
C MET A 37 -3.75 -0.42 0.65
N GLY A 38 -4.46 -1.45 0.22
CA GLY A 38 -3.85 -2.67 -0.27
C GLY A 38 -4.82 -3.57 -1.02
N HIS A 39 -4.41 -4.81 -1.22
CA HIS A 39 -5.26 -5.84 -1.83
C HIS A 39 -5.92 -6.70 -0.74
N LEU A 40 -7.25 -6.79 -0.75
CA LEU A 40 -8.01 -7.66 0.15
C LEU A 40 -8.04 -9.09 -0.41
N ASN A 41 -7.47 -10.03 0.34
CA ASN A 41 -7.45 -11.45 0.00
C ASN A 41 -8.82 -12.11 0.25
N GLU A 42 -9.04 -13.30 -0.31
CA GLU A 42 -10.29 -14.07 -0.16
C GLU A 42 -10.62 -14.42 1.29
N GLU A 43 -9.59 -14.57 2.14
CA GLU A 43 -9.72 -14.87 3.57
C GLU A 43 -10.07 -13.63 4.42
N GLY A 44 -10.04 -12.43 3.82
CA GLY A 44 -10.32 -11.15 4.49
C GLY A 44 -9.10 -10.42 5.06
N SER A 45 -7.90 -11.00 4.95
CA SER A 45 -6.63 -10.30 5.21
C SER A 45 -6.29 -9.32 4.09
N MET A 46 -5.38 -8.38 4.34
CA MET A 46 -4.97 -7.39 3.34
C MET A 46 -3.46 -7.35 3.16
N ASN A 47 -3.01 -7.38 1.91
CA ASN A 47 -1.62 -7.16 1.53
C ASN A 47 -1.41 -5.69 1.21
N VAL A 48 -0.56 -5.00 1.98
CA VAL A 48 -0.25 -3.58 1.83
C VAL A 48 1.20 -3.41 1.39
N PRO A 49 1.47 -2.79 0.22
CA PRO A 49 2.84 -2.58 -0.25
C PRO A 49 3.65 -1.68 0.70
N VAL A 50 4.85 -2.12 1.08
CA VAL A 50 5.75 -1.38 2.00
C VAL A 50 6.14 -0.02 1.44
N ASP A 51 6.30 0.11 0.14
CA ASP A 51 6.69 1.38 -0.49
C ASP A 51 5.59 2.45 -0.37
N CYS A 52 4.33 2.05 -0.41
CA CYS A 52 3.19 2.95 -0.21
C CYS A 52 3.15 3.47 1.24
N LEU A 53 3.50 2.63 2.22
CA LEU A 53 3.65 3.04 3.63
C LEU A 53 4.81 4.03 3.81
N ILE A 54 5.94 3.80 3.14
CA ILE A 54 7.09 4.71 3.19
C ILE A 54 6.76 6.06 2.53
N GLU A 55 6.05 6.06 1.40
CA GLU A 55 5.62 7.28 0.73
C GLU A 55 4.62 8.08 1.57
N ALA A 56 3.66 7.40 2.21
CA ALA A 56 2.73 8.02 3.15
C ALA A 56 3.46 8.61 4.37
N ALA A 57 4.42 7.88 4.95
CA ALA A 57 5.24 8.37 6.06
C ALA A 57 6.06 9.62 5.69
N ARG A 58 6.59 9.67 4.46
CA ARG A 58 7.29 10.86 3.93
C ARG A 58 6.36 12.03 3.70
N SER A 59 5.13 11.79 3.25
CA SER A 59 4.15 12.85 2.99
C SER A 59 3.58 13.46 4.27
N LEU A 60 3.34 12.64 5.29
CA LEU A 60 2.85 13.10 6.60
C LEU A 60 3.96 13.75 7.46
N GLY A 61 5.20 13.35 7.28
CA GLY A 61 6.31 13.74 8.15
C GLY A 61 6.37 12.89 9.43
N ALA A 62 7.58 12.74 10.00
CA ALA A 62 7.85 11.75 11.05
C ALA A 62 7.03 11.95 12.34
N HIS A 63 6.77 13.19 12.74
CA HIS A 63 6.00 13.48 13.96
C HIS A 63 4.53 13.10 13.79
N THR A 64 3.90 13.52 12.70
CA THR A 64 2.48 13.24 12.41
C THR A 64 2.25 11.77 12.10
N PHE A 65 3.22 11.10 11.46
CA PHE A 65 3.18 9.65 11.27
C PHE A 65 3.23 8.88 12.60
N SER A 66 4.10 9.29 13.53
CA SER A 66 4.18 8.66 14.86
C SER A 66 2.87 8.81 15.62
N GLU A 67 2.26 10.00 15.60
CA GLU A 67 0.94 10.24 16.21
C GLU A 67 -0.15 9.40 15.54
N ALA A 68 -0.13 9.27 14.22
CA ALA A 68 -1.06 8.44 13.48
C ALA A 68 -0.91 6.95 13.83
N ALA A 69 0.32 6.45 13.96
CA ALA A 69 0.60 5.08 14.38
C ALA A 69 0.15 4.81 15.83
N GLU A 70 0.38 5.75 16.75
CA GLU A 70 -0.11 5.66 18.12
C GLU A 70 -1.64 5.68 18.19
N THR A 71 -2.28 6.45 17.32
CA THR A 71 -3.74 6.51 17.21
C THR A 71 -4.34 5.16 16.81
N ILE A 72 -3.77 4.51 15.80
CA ILE A 72 -4.26 3.20 15.33
C ILE A 72 -4.22 2.18 16.48
N ASN A 73 -3.19 2.28 17.33
CA ASN A 73 -3.01 1.41 18.49
C ASN A 73 -3.87 1.78 19.71
N ASN A 74 -4.57 2.92 19.72
CA ASN A 74 -5.19 3.47 20.93
C ASN A 74 -6.67 3.81 20.72
N GLU A 75 -7.56 3.22 21.53
CA GLU A 75 -9.02 3.26 21.30
C GLU A 75 -9.71 4.56 21.75
N HIS A 76 -9.00 5.42 22.48
CA HIS A 76 -9.58 6.55 23.19
C HIS A 76 -8.91 7.88 22.83
N MET A 77 -9.26 8.52 21.70
CA MET A 77 -9.27 10.00 21.54
C MET A 77 -9.66 10.47 20.12
N VAL A 78 -10.65 11.37 20.04
CA VAL A 78 -11.22 11.89 18.78
C VAL A 78 -10.25 12.78 17.97
N SER A 79 -9.35 13.51 18.63
CA SER A 79 -8.34 14.34 17.95
C SER A 79 -7.20 13.51 17.34
N MET A 80 -6.93 12.33 17.91
CA MET A 80 -5.93 11.40 17.41
C MET A 80 -6.46 10.65 16.18
N LEU A 81 -7.75 10.29 16.15
CA LEU A 81 -8.41 9.65 15.00
C LEU A 81 -8.19 10.39 13.68
N GLN A 82 -8.13 11.73 13.69
CA GLN A 82 -7.85 12.53 12.49
C GLN A 82 -6.46 12.24 11.90
N SER A 83 -5.45 11.96 12.74
CA SER A 83 -4.11 11.61 12.31
C SER A 83 -4.05 10.19 11.73
N GLY A 84 -4.72 9.22 12.35
CA GLY A 84 -4.85 7.86 11.82
C GLY A 84 -5.60 7.82 10.48
N GLU A 85 -6.66 8.62 10.36
CA GLU A 85 -7.44 8.80 9.14
C GLU A 85 -6.59 9.35 7.99
N ALA A 86 -5.76 10.37 8.27
CA ALA A 86 -4.82 10.94 7.31
C ALA A 86 -3.77 9.92 6.83
N LEU A 87 -3.32 9.02 7.71
CA LEU A 87 -2.42 7.94 7.33
C LEU A 87 -3.06 6.92 6.39
N VAL A 88 -4.28 6.46 6.69
CA VAL A 88 -5.03 5.56 5.82
C VAL A 88 -5.22 6.18 4.42
N GLU A 89 -5.59 7.46 4.37
CA GLU A 89 -5.79 8.19 3.12
C GLU A 89 -4.48 8.36 2.32
N GLN A 90 -3.38 8.75 2.98
CA GLN A 90 -2.10 8.94 2.31
C GLN A 90 -1.50 7.64 1.74
N VAL A 91 -1.73 6.50 2.39
CA VAL A 91 -1.33 5.19 1.86
C VAL A 91 -2.14 4.85 0.61
N GLY A 92 -3.46 5.10 0.62
CA GLY A 92 -4.33 4.91 -0.53
C GLY A 92 -3.91 5.78 -1.73
N GLU A 93 -3.63 7.05 -1.49
CA GLU A 93 -3.15 7.98 -2.54
C GLU A 93 -1.79 7.56 -3.11
N ALA A 94 -0.84 7.14 -2.25
CA ALA A 94 0.47 6.67 -2.69
C ALA A 94 0.33 5.44 -3.61
N ARG A 95 -0.51 4.48 -3.22
CA ARG A 95 -0.80 3.30 -4.03
C ARG A 95 -1.44 3.67 -5.38
N GLU A 96 -2.39 4.60 -5.38
CA GLU A 96 -3.01 5.08 -6.62
C GLU A 96 -2.00 5.78 -7.54
N ARG A 97 -1.12 6.63 -7.00
CA ARG A 97 -0.05 7.30 -7.76
C ARG A 97 0.90 6.28 -8.38
N LYS A 98 1.31 5.27 -7.62
CA LYS A 98 2.17 4.17 -8.09
C LYS A 98 1.51 3.43 -9.25
N LEU A 99 0.24 3.05 -9.10
CA LEU A 99 -0.52 2.38 -10.15
C LEU A 99 -0.62 3.21 -11.43
N ARG A 100 -0.94 4.50 -11.30
CA ARG A 100 -1.01 5.44 -12.43
C ARG A 100 0.35 5.59 -13.13
N GLN A 101 1.46 5.58 -12.38
CA GLN A 101 2.81 5.64 -12.96
C GLN A 101 3.15 4.35 -13.71
N MET A 102 2.85 3.18 -13.15
CA MET A 102 3.10 1.89 -13.81
C MET A 102 2.32 1.79 -15.13
N ILE A 103 1.04 2.17 -15.13
CA ILE A 103 0.21 2.22 -16.35
C ILE A 103 0.80 3.16 -17.41
N ARG A 104 1.27 4.34 -17.00
CA ARG A 104 1.90 5.32 -17.92
C ARG A 104 3.21 4.82 -18.50
N SER A 105 4.03 4.14 -17.71
CA SER A 105 5.28 3.53 -18.17
C SER A 105 5.02 2.42 -19.18
N PHE A 106 4.06 1.54 -18.88
CA PHE A 106 3.61 0.48 -19.77
C PHE A 106 3.09 1.02 -21.12
N GLN A 107 2.27 2.08 -21.09
CA GLN A 107 1.74 2.71 -22.31
C GLN A 107 2.82 3.40 -23.16
N ARG A 108 3.95 3.83 -22.56
CA ARG A 108 5.07 4.44 -23.29
C ARG A 108 6.02 3.42 -23.92
N GLU A 109 6.13 2.21 -23.36
CA GLU A 109 7.13 1.21 -23.76
C GLU A 109 6.73 0.33 -24.95
N GLY A 110 5.53 0.51 -25.53
CA GLY A 110 5.23 0.12 -26.91
C GLY A 110 5.74 -1.27 -27.36
N GLY A 111 5.20 -2.35 -26.76
CA GLY A 111 5.12 -3.67 -27.41
C GLY A 111 6.43 -4.44 -27.62
N THR A 112 7.09 -4.85 -26.54
CA THR A 112 8.08 -5.96 -26.55
C THR A 112 7.89 -6.84 -25.31
N GLU A 113 8.52 -8.02 -25.22
CA GLU A 113 8.32 -8.99 -24.11
C GLU A 113 8.45 -8.40 -22.69
N ALA A 114 9.15 -7.28 -22.51
CA ALA A 114 9.19 -6.51 -21.26
C ALA A 114 7.80 -6.01 -20.78
N SER A 115 6.88 -5.80 -21.72
CA SER A 115 5.49 -5.43 -21.47
C SER A 115 4.73 -6.53 -20.71
N HIS A 116 5.03 -7.82 -20.93
CA HIS A 116 4.34 -8.90 -20.21
C HIS A 116 4.69 -8.92 -18.71
N HIS A 117 5.97 -8.70 -18.36
CA HIS A 117 6.39 -8.63 -16.97
C HIS A 117 5.82 -7.41 -16.25
N GLN A 118 5.77 -6.26 -16.92
CA GLN A 118 5.15 -5.05 -16.36
C GLN A 118 3.64 -5.20 -16.22
N TRP A 119 2.97 -5.87 -17.17
CA TRP A 119 1.55 -6.18 -17.07
C TRP A 119 1.25 -7.09 -15.88
N LYS A 120 2.05 -8.15 -15.67
CA LYS A 120 1.92 -9.01 -14.48
C LYS A 120 2.14 -8.26 -13.17
N GLN A 121 3.06 -7.30 -13.12
CA GLN A 121 3.22 -6.46 -11.92
C GLN A 121 2.03 -5.53 -11.70
N ILE A 122 1.44 -4.98 -12.76
CA ILE A 122 0.20 -4.20 -12.65
C ILE A 122 -0.96 -5.10 -12.21
N GLU A 123 -1.08 -6.32 -12.75
CA GLU A 123 -2.13 -7.26 -12.36
C GLU A 123 -1.99 -7.69 -10.90
N LYS A 124 -0.77 -8.00 -10.44
CA LYS A 124 -0.50 -8.27 -9.03
C LYS A 124 -0.88 -7.07 -8.16
N GLU A 125 -0.53 -5.86 -8.57
CA GLU A 125 -0.80 -4.69 -7.73
C GLU A 125 -2.28 -4.27 -7.73
N VAL A 126 -3.02 -4.51 -8.82
CA VAL A 126 -4.45 -4.17 -8.95
C VAL A 126 -5.34 -5.26 -8.37
N PHE A 127 -5.03 -6.52 -8.70
CA PHE A 127 -5.88 -7.68 -8.45
C PHE A 127 -5.31 -8.64 -7.41
N GLY A 128 -4.08 -8.43 -6.92
CA GLY A 128 -3.46 -9.28 -5.88
C GLY A 128 -3.12 -10.69 -6.31
N VAL A 129 -3.24 -11.02 -7.60
CA VAL A 129 -3.07 -12.38 -8.11
C VAL A 129 -1.72 -12.51 -8.82
N GLU A 130 -0.89 -13.45 -8.39
CA GLU A 130 0.25 -13.93 -9.19
C GLU A 130 -0.26 -14.96 -10.20
N TYR A 131 -0.41 -14.55 -11.47
CA TYR A 131 -0.66 -15.50 -12.56
C TYR A 131 0.63 -16.27 -12.89
N LYS A 132 0.63 -17.56 -12.54
CA LYS A 132 1.62 -18.53 -13.06
C LYS A 132 1.37 -18.76 -14.55
N ASP A 133 2.44 -18.68 -15.35
CA ASP A 133 2.43 -19.12 -16.76
C ASP A 133 2.14 -20.63 -16.88
#